data_AF-A0A4P5XV97-F1
#
_entry.id   AF-A0A4P5XV97-F1
#
_cell.length_a   1.000
_cell.length_b   1.000
_cell.length_c   1.000
_cell.angle_alpha   90.00
_cell.angle_beta   90.00
_cell.angle_gamma   90.00
#
_symmetry.space_group_name_H-M   'P 1'
#
loop_
_entity.id
_entity.type
_entity.pdbx_description
1 polymer ?
#
loop_
_entity_poly.entity_id
_entity_poly.type
_entity_poly.pdbx_seq_one_letter_code
_entity_poly.pdbx_strand_id
1 'polypeptide(L)'
;MDGPFVDQDIDKLISHDSAVGWAPKGSPAPVTPLAIPVALPTAQAKSDAARREAENSVVGAPLLVDDPTKKLSLTDCLDQALSNSPVTRGVWESARATAATVGIADAAYMPQIAFTGAMGPQKLAEAPLVVTQTAGTAAIGMNWVLMDFGRRDADSARARAQLIAANYTFNRTMQKLVYDVQNAYFTLDAKISLREAARENVATARKQLDATDDRMTVGLATRPEVLQARQQYLQTLYDLENAKSEVFTAQATLAVVMGISADRAPNIVTLSELPLPDSLTKGVDIAIQSALDQRPDIASAISDVRAFEQKTKRAEADFLPVVSFAGGVGVTGNDFSYTQPGTNGGSDAATVGTYSAQLTGSWLLFDGYERANVLRQARSEVRVAEAKLEQLRLVTTGQVWASYFDFFSAQKRYEAGVALLVASQDSYDSVYQNYLNGLATINDLLLAESFLFDSRFELIKSRAQLLTASATFVLALGS
;
A
#
# COMPACT_ATOMS: atom_id res chain seq x y z
N MET A 1 8.91 37.53 40.12
CA MET A 1 9.04 36.95 38.78
C MET A 1 7.90 35.96 38.63
N ASP A 2 6.79 36.52 38.13
CA ASP A 2 5.67 35.96 37.37
C ASP A 2 5.27 34.48 37.55
N GLY A 3 4.04 34.29 38.06
CA GLY A 3 3.26 33.04 37.99
C GLY A 3 2.66 32.80 36.59
N PRO A 4 1.43 32.25 36.41
CA PRO A 4 0.40 31.83 37.39
C PRO A 4 -0.35 30.52 36.98
N PHE A 5 -1.42 29.99 37.59
CA PHE A 5 -1.98 29.85 38.95
C PHE A 5 -3.01 28.70 38.88
N VAL A 6 -3.36 28.18 40.05
CA VAL A 6 -4.39 27.18 40.35
C VAL A 6 -5.75 27.87 40.59
N ASP A 7 -6.81 27.20 40.11
CA ASP A 7 -8.19 27.03 40.61
C ASP A 7 -9.05 28.16 41.24
N GLN A 8 -10.35 27.99 40.95
CA GLN A 8 -11.57 28.35 41.70
C GLN A 8 -12.09 29.80 41.84
N ASP A 9 -13.37 29.89 41.43
CA ASP A 9 -14.51 30.43 42.15
C ASP A 9 -14.94 31.92 42.04
N ILE A 10 -16.23 32.00 41.68
CA ILE A 10 -17.31 32.72 42.38
C ILE A 10 -17.39 34.24 42.23
N ASP A 11 -18.52 34.63 41.65
CA ASP A 11 -19.30 35.86 41.82
C ASP A 11 -18.65 37.24 41.61
N LYS A 12 -19.17 37.93 40.59
CA LYS A 12 -19.90 39.22 40.73
C LYS A 12 -20.56 39.56 39.38
N LEU A 13 -21.89 39.66 39.23
CA LEU A 13 -22.90 40.60 39.78
C LEU A 13 -22.79 42.05 39.26
N ILE A 14 -23.98 42.57 38.89
CA ILE A 14 -24.43 43.99 38.72
C ILE A 14 -24.45 44.46 37.24
N SER A 15 -25.52 45.03 36.65
CA SER A 15 -26.66 45.80 37.19
C SER A 15 -27.86 45.86 36.24
N HIS A 16 -29.05 45.83 36.85
CA HIS A 16 -30.20 46.75 36.71
C HIS A 16 -30.84 46.98 35.33
N ASP A 17 -32.13 46.63 35.21
CA ASP A 17 -33.16 47.67 35.17
C ASP A 17 -34.49 47.15 35.74
N SER A 18 -35.36 48.09 36.09
CA SER A 18 -36.37 48.03 37.13
C SER A 18 -37.80 48.12 36.58
N ALA A 19 -38.74 47.66 37.41
CA ALA A 19 -40.03 48.30 37.74
C ALA A 19 -41.36 47.62 37.28
N VAL A 20 -42.15 47.24 38.30
CA VAL A 20 -43.64 47.17 38.44
C VAL A 20 -44.41 46.16 37.55
N GLY A 21 -45.34 45.31 38.00
CA GLY A 21 -46.03 45.05 39.27
C GLY A 21 -47.28 44.20 39.00
N TRP A 22 -47.87 43.63 40.08
CA TRP A 22 -49.16 42.93 40.20
C TRP A 22 -49.23 41.39 39.95
N ALA A 23 -49.61 40.66 41.02
CA ALA A 23 -50.12 39.28 41.01
C ALA A 23 -51.64 39.24 41.31
N PRO A 24 -52.37 38.22 40.82
CA PRO A 24 -52.93 37.30 41.82
C PRO A 24 -52.89 35.81 41.45
N LYS A 25 -52.88 35.01 42.53
CA LYS A 25 -52.94 33.55 42.68
C LYS A 25 -53.90 32.79 41.75
N GLY A 26 -53.50 31.58 41.35
CA GLY A 26 -54.43 30.48 41.01
C GLY A 26 -53.81 29.27 40.27
N SER A 27 -53.45 28.23 41.03
CA SER A 27 -53.41 26.77 40.71
C SER A 27 -52.61 26.22 39.50
N PRO A 28 -52.08 24.97 39.58
CA PRO A 28 -51.00 24.49 38.71
C PRO A 28 -51.53 23.91 37.39
N ALA A 29 -50.80 24.18 36.30
CA ALA A 29 -51.02 23.59 34.98
C ALA A 29 -49.69 23.05 34.42
N PRO A 30 -49.73 22.12 33.46
CA PRO A 30 -48.94 20.90 33.44
C PRO A 30 -47.52 21.06 32.90
N VAL A 31 -46.68 20.09 33.26
CA VAL A 31 -45.33 19.87 32.76
C VAL A 31 -45.33 19.88 31.22
N THR A 32 -44.65 20.85 30.63
CA THR A 32 -44.37 20.90 29.19
C THR A 32 -43.28 19.87 28.88
N PRO A 33 -43.45 18.99 27.88
CA PRO A 33 -42.36 18.11 27.48
C PRO A 33 -41.23 18.96 26.88
N LEU A 34 -40.00 18.74 27.38
CA LEU A 34 -38.77 19.27 26.80
C LEU A 34 -38.67 18.81 25.34
N ALA A 35 -38.80 19.74 24.40
CA ALA A 35 -38.43 19.51 23.02
C ALA A 35 -36.90 19.41 22.94
N ILE A 36 -36.39 18.19 22.79
CA ILE A 36 -34.99 17.95 22.44
C ILE A 36 -34.88 18.02 20.91
N PRO A 37 -34.18 19.00 20.32
CA PRO A 37 -33.90 18.97 18.90
C PRO A 37 -32.82 17.91 18.62
N VAL A 38 -33.24 16.69 18.25
CA VAL A 38 -32.32 15.68 17.71
C VAL A 38 -32.18 15.94 16.21
N ALA A 39 -31.27 16.84 15.83
CA ALA A 39 -30.75 16.86 14.48
C ALA A 39 -29.58 15.86 14.40
N LEU A 40 -29.90 14.57 14.28
CA LEU A 40 -28.91 13.58 13.85
C LEU A 40 -28.60 13.87 12.37
N PRO A 41 -27.33 14.08 11.97
CA PRO A 41 -27.00 14.19 10.57
C PRO A 41 -27.40 12.89 9.87
N THR A 42 -28.24 13.00 8.84
CA THR A 42 -28.72 11.87 8.05
C THR A 42 -27.53 11.11 7.45
N ALA A 43 -27.61 9.77 7.43
CA ALA A 43 -26.55 8.91 6.90
C ALA A 43 -26.15 9.27 5.44
N GLN A 44 -27.06 9.89 4.69
CA GLN A 44 -26.83 10.42 3.34
C GLN A 44 -25.86 11.62 3.31
N ALA A 45 -25.89 12.51 4.30
CA ALA A 45 -24.97 13.66 4.34
C ALA A 45 -23.52 13.22 4.60
N LYS A 46 -23.30 12.13 5.35
CA LYS A 46 -21.97 11.52 5.52
C LYS A 46 -21.54 10.72 4.30
N SER A 47 -22.44 10.05 3.58
CA SER A 47 -22.10 9.35 2.33
C SER A 47 -21.73 10.33 1.22
N ASP A 48 -22.43 11.46 1.11
CA ASP A 48 -22.14 12.47 0.10
C ASP A 48 -20.87 13.27 0.41
N ALA A 49 -20.58 13.54 1.70
CA ALA A 49 -19.31 14.11 2.11
C ALA A 49 -18.13 13.15 1.88
N ALA A 50 -18.28 11.87 2.24
CA ALA A 50 -17.26 10.85 1.98
C ALA A 50 -17.07 10.61 0.47
N ARG A 51 -18.14 10.69 -0.33
CA ARG A 51 -18.09 10.59 -1.78
C ARG A 51 -17.44 11.81 -2.42
N ARG A 52 -17.70 13.02 -1.94
CA ARG A 52 -17.01 14.25 -2.37
C ARG A 52 -15.54 14.27 -1.96
N GLU A 53 -15.21 13.75 -0.78
CA GLU A 53 -13.82 13.61 -0.31
C GLU A 53 -13.07 12.51 -1.09
N ALA A 54 -13.75 11.43 -1.48
CA ALA A 54 -13.25 10.42 -2.41
C ALA A 54 -13.11 10.96 -3.85
N GLU A 55 -14.03 11.79 -4.34
CA GLU A 55 -13.98 12.41 -5.66
C GLU A 55 -12.88 13.49 -5.74
N ASN A 56 -12.64 14.27 -4.67
CA ASN A 56 -11.56 15.26 -4.63
C ASN A 56 -10.16 14.67 -4.37
N SER A 57 -10.06 13.47 -3.82
CA SER A 57 -8.77 12.77 -3.66
C SER A 57 -8.34 12.00 -4.93
N VAL A 58 -9.16 11.99 -5.97
CA VAL A 58 -8.84 11.41 -7.30
C VAL A 58 -8.16 12.43 -8.23
N VAL A 59 -8.17 13.73 -7.90
CA VAL A 59 -7.44 14.75 -8.67
C VAL A 59 -5.96 14.65 -8.33
N GLY A 60 -5.27 13.70 -8.97
CA GLY A 60 -3.82 13.54 -8.88
C GLY A 60 -3.09 14.82 -9.28
N ALA A 61 -1.91 15.03 -8.71
CA ALA A 61 -1.02 16.13 -9.07
C ALA A 61 -0.86 16.22 -10.61
N PRO A 62 -0.73 17.45 -11.17
CA PRO A 62 -0.58 17.62 -12.62
C PRO A 62 0.57 16.75 -13.13
N LEU A 63 0.30 15.95 -14.16
CA LEU A 63 1.23 14.94 -14.66
C LEU A 63 2.39 15.63 -15.37
N LEU A 64 3.63 15.35 -14.97
CA LEU A 64 4.83 15.86 -15.64
C LEU A 64 4.98 15.39 -17.09
N VAL A 65 4.19 14.40 -17.50
CA VAL A 65 4.22 13.74 -18.82
C VAL A 65 3.34 14.45 -19.86
N ASP A 66 2.53 15.43 -19.46
CA ASP A 66 1.64 16.14 -20.38
C ASP A 66 2.37 17.16 -21.28
N ASP A 67 3.64 17.45 -21.01
CA ASP A 67 4.51 18.21 -21.91
C ASP A 67 5.41 17.26 -22.73
N PRO A 68 5.11 17.00 -24.02
CA PRO A 68 5.87 16.07 -24.85
C PRO A 68 7.31 16.53 -25.14
N THR A 69 7.66 17.78 -24.81
CA THR A 69 9.01 18.32 -25.01
C THR A 69 9.92 18.16 -23.79
N LYS A 70 9.35 17.87 -22.62
CA LYS A 70 10.11 17.72 -21.38
C LYS A 70 10.75 16.33 -21.31
N LYS A 71 12.08 16.28 -21.23
CA LYS A 71 12.81 15.05 -20.90
C LYS A 71 12.80 14.87 -19.39
N LEU A 72 12.33 13.72 -18.93
CA LEU A 72 12.21 13.39 -17.51
C LEU A 72 13.53 12.82 -16.99
N SER A 73 13.98 13.34 -15.86
CA SER A 73 15.08 12.75 -15.09
C SER A 73 14.58 11.60 -14.21
N LEU A 74 15.49 10.79 -13.69
CA LEU A 74 15.15 9.72 -12.73
C LEU A 74 14.39 10.27 -11.52
N THR A 75 14.78 11.44 -11.00
CA THR A 75 14.11 12.10 -9.88
C THR A 75 12.69 12.54 -10.24
N ASP A 76 12.48 13.09 -11.44
CA ASP A 76 11.13 13.47 -11.91
C ASP A 76 10.22 12.24 -12.00
N CYS A 77 10.73 11.13 -12.55
CA CYS A 77 9.99 9.86 -12.63
C CYS A 77 9.65 9.31 -11.24
N LEU A 78 10.56 9.45 -10.28
CA LEU A 78 10.35 8.99 -8.92
C LEU A 78 9.31 9.82 -8.18
N ASP A 79 9.39 11.15 -8.26
CA ASP A 79 8.44 12.07 -7.64
C ASP A 79 7.03 11.84 -8.20
N GLN A 80 6.93 11.65 -9.52
CA GLN A 80 5.68 11.31 -10.19
C GLN A 80 5.12 9.97 -9.73
N ALA A 81 5.96 8.93 -9.67
CA ALA A 81 5.54 7.59 -9.23
C ALA A 81 5.07 7.59 -7.76
N LEU A 82 5.82 8.23 -6.87
CA LEU A 82 5.46 8.31 -5.44
C LEU A 82 4.16 9.08 -5.22
N SER A 83 3.93 10.14 -6.01
CA SER A 83 2.72 10.97 -5.89
C SER A 83 1.47 10.35 -6.53
N ASN A 84 1.63 9.58 -7.61
CA ASN A 84 0.51 9.13 -8.44
C ASN A 84 0.25 7.61 -8.41
N SER A 85 1.17 6.79 -7.88
CA SER A 85 1.04 5.33 -7.93
C SER A 85 -0.23 4.84 -7.21
N PRO A 86 -1.10 4.05 -7.88
CA PRO A 86 -2.23 3.40 -7.23
C PRO A 86 -1.78 2.41 -6.14
N VAL A 87 -0.59 1.84 -6.26
CA VAL A 87 -0.05 0.85 -5.32
C VAL A 87 0.27 1.50 -3.98
N THR A 88 0.93 2.66 -3.96
CA THR A 88 1.23 3.39 -2.71
C THR A 88 -0.03 3.88 -2.04
N ARG A 89 -0.99 4.43 -2.81
CA ARG A 89 -2.32 4.80 -2.31
C ARG A 89 -3.07 3.62 -1.69
N GLY A 90 -3.08 2.46 -2.36
CA GLY A 90 -3.75 1.27 -1.85
C GLY A 90 -3.17 0.79 -0.52
N VAL A 91 -1.84 0.78 -0.39
CA VAL A 91 -1.19 0.37 0.87
C VAL A 91 -1.35 1.43 1.96
N TRP A 92 -1.37 2.72 1.61
CA TRP A 92 -1.66 3.80 2.56
C TRP A 92 -3.08 3.68 3.14
N GLU A 93 -4.09 3.48 2.29
CA GLU A 93 -5.47 3.30 2.76
C GLU A 93 -5.65 2.01 3.57
N SER A 94 -4.93 0.94 3.23
CA SER A 94 -4.90 -0.29 4.02
C SER A 94 -4.31 -0.05 5.43
N ALA A 95 -3.22 0.72 5.53
CA ALA A 95 -2.65 1.12 6.81
C ALA A 95 -3.63 2.03 7.60
N ARG A 96 -4.32 2.95 6.93
CA ARG A 96 -5.36 3.81 7.55
C ARG A 96 -6.55 3.00 8.04
N ALA A 97 -7.00 2.00 7.29
CA ALA A 97 -8.03 1.06 7.72
C ALA A 97 -7.60 0.27 8.96
N THR A 98 -6.34 -0.16 9.01
CA THR A 98 -5.75 -0.82 10.20
C THR A 98 -5.60 0.14 11.38
N ALA A 99 -5.37 1.44 11.15
CA ALA A 99 -5.40 2.42 12.23
C ALA A 99 -6.81 2.56 12.81
N ALA A 100 -7.85 2.49 11.98
CA ALA A 100 -9.24 2.50 12.45
C ALA A 100 -9.59 1.25 13.29
N THR A 101 -8.99 0.09 13.02
CA THR A 101 -9.21 -1.11 13.86
C THR A 101 -8.64 -0.96 15.27
N VAL A 102 -7.59 -0.15 15.47
CA VAL A 102 -7.13 0.25 16.81
C VAL A 102 -8.20 1.07 17.52
N GLY A 103 -8.80 2.05 16.84
CA GLY A 103 -9.92 2.82 17.40
C GLY A 103 -11.14 1.97 17.74
N ILE A 104 -11.45 0.95 16.93
CA ILE A 104 -12.51 -0.03 17.21
C ILE A 104 -12.18 -0.89 18.43
N ALA A 105 -10.92 -1.33 18.58
CA ALA A 105 -10.49 -2.08 19.76
C ALA A 105 -10.54 -1.21 21.03
N ASP A 106 -10.11 0.05 20.94
CA ASP A 106 -10.13 1.01 22.05
C ASP A 106 -11.58 1.44 22.41
N ALA A 107 -12.53 1.38 21.47
CA ALA A 107 -13.94 1.66 21.76
C ALA A 107 -14.54 0.69 22.79
N ALA A 108 -13.97 -0.50 22.97
CA ALA A 108 -14.40 -1.46 23.98
C ALA A 108 -14.17 -0.96 25.43
N TYR A 109 -13.35 0.08 25.65
CA TYR A 109 -13.20 0.72 26.95
C TYR A 109 -14.33 1.70 27.28
N MET A 110 -15.10 2.12 26.27
CA MET A 110 -16.17 3.10 26.42
C MET A 110 -17.51 2.43 26.76
N PRO A 111 -18.41 3.12 27.47
CA PRO A 111 -19.79 2.66 27.63
C PRO A 111 -20.52 2.68 26.29
N GLN A 112 -21.31 1.64 26.04
CA GLN A 112 -22.23 1.58 24.90
C GLN A 112 -23.59 2.10 25.34
N ILE A 113 -24.10 3.12 24.67
CA ILE A 113 -25.44 3.68 24.91
C ILE A 113 -26.30 3.37 23.70
N ALA A 114 -27.44 2.72 23.92
CA ALA A 114 -28.36 2.31 22.86
C ALA A 114 -29.79 2.71 23.22
N PHE A 115 -30.53 3.16 22.22
CA PHE A 115 -31.98 3.29 22.29
C PHE A 115 -32.62 2.02 21.76
N THR A 116 -33.54 1.44 22.54
CA THR A 116 -34.34 0.29 22.14
C THR A 116 -35.81 0.66 22.18
N GLY A 117 -36.52 0.31 21.10
CA GLY A 117 -37.95 0.50 20.98
C GLY A 117 -38.59 -0.77 20.46
N ALA A 118 -39.60 -1.29 21.15
CA ALA A 118 -40.35 -2.46 20.69
C ALA A 118 -41.83 -2.25 20.97
N MET A 119 -42.68 -2.56 20.00
CA MET A 119 -44.13 -2.49 20.13
C MET A 119 -44.76 -3.70 19.44
N GLY A 120 -45.72 -4.34 20.11
CA GLY A 120 -46.45 -5.43 19.48
C GLY A 120 -47.54 -6.00 20.39
N PRO A 121 -48.59 -6.60 19.79
CA PRO A 121 -49.60 -7.32 20.53
C PRO A 121 -49.08 -8.70 20.96
N GLN A 122 -49.43 -9.09 22.17
CA GLN A 122 -49.20 -10.42 22.73
C GLN A 122 -50.52 -10.91 23.35
N LYS A 123 -50.89 -12.15 23.05
CA LYS A 123 -52.03 -12.81 23.71
C LYS A 123 -51.56 -13.36 25.04
N LEU A 124 -52.20 -12.96 26.13
CA LEU A 124 -51.88 -13.41 27.49
C LEU A 124 -52.78 -14.57 27.96
N ALA A 125 -54.00 -14.66 27.44
CA ALA A 125 -54.97 -15.72 27.76
C ALA A 125 -55.96 -15.94 26.59
N GLU A 126 -56.47 -17.17 26.42
CA GLU A 126 -57.24 -17.56 25.23
C GLU A 126 -58.65 -18.15 25.46
N ALA A 127 -59.01 -18.65 26.67
CA ALA A 127 -60.41 -19.00 27.03
C ALA A 127 -60.63 -19.24 28.54
N PRO A 128 -61.84 -18.99 29.10
CA PRO A 128 -62.99 -18.33 28.48
C PRO A 128 -62.83 -16.80 28.42
N LEU A 129 -61.76 -16.25 28.99
CA LEU A 129 -61.38 -14.84 28.90
C LEU A 129 -60.21 -14.70 27.91
N VAL A 130 -60.42 -13.99 26.80
CA VAL A 130 -59.33 -13.64 25.88
C VAL A 130 -58.73 -12.33 26.35
N VAL A 131 -57.46 -12.33 26.74
CA VAL A 131 -56.72 -11.11 27.13
C VAL A 131 -55.64 -10.87 26.09
N THR A 132 -55.73 -9.75 25.38
CA THR A 132 -54.70 -9.29 24.45
C THR A 132 -54.05 -8.04 25.03
N GLN A 133 -52.74 -8.10 25.23
CA GLN A 133 -51.92 -6.97 25.64
C GLN A 133 -51.18 -6.42 24.43
N THR A 134 -51.35 -5.14 24.11
CA THR A 134 -50.41 -4.43 23.23
C THR A 134 -49.43 -3.71 24.11
N ALA A 135 -48.17 -4.15 24.10
CA ALA A 135 -47.11 -3.52 24.86
C ALA A 135 -46.20 -2.71 23.94
N GLY A 136 -45.91 -1.48 24.35
CA GLY A 136 -44.90 -0.60 23.75
C GLY A 136 -43.83 -0.29 24.78
N THR A 137 -42.57 -0.42 24.39
CA THR A 137 -41.39 -0.12 25.22
C THR A 137 -40.49 0.84 24.46
N ALA A 138 -40.00 1.87 25.16
CA ALA A 138 -38.97 2.77 24.67
C ALA A 138 -37.97 2.98 25.81
N ALA A 139 -36.71 2.59 25.61
CA ALA A 139 -35.68 2.66 26.64
C ALA A 139 -34.33 3.13 26.07
N ILE A 140 -33.58 3.85 26.89
CA ILE A 140 -32.17 4.13 26.67
C ILE A 140 -31.39 3.28 27.69
N GLY A 141 -30.58 2.37 27.18
CA GLY A 141 -29.72 1.50 27.97
C GLY A 141 -28.25 1.86 27.79
N MET A 142 -27.48 1.75 28.87
CA MET A 142 -26.03 1.80 28.91
C MET A 142 -25.50 0.43 29.31
N ASN A 143 -24.53 -0.08 28.57
CA ASN A 143 -23.74 -1.27 28.94
C ASN A 143 -22.26 -0.91 28.94
N TRP A 144 -21.56 -1.17 30.03
CA TRP A 144 -20.14 -0.87 30.18
C TRP A 144 -19.41 -2.02 30.84
N VAL A 145 -18.45 -2.62 30.13
CA VAL A 145 -17.54 -3.59 30.74
C VAL A 145 -16.59 -2.84 31.66
N LEU A 146 -16.67 -3.09 32.96
CA LEU A 146 -15.78 -2.45 33.93
C LEU A 146 -14.45 -3.19 33.97
N MET A 147 -14.51 -4.52 34.11
CA MET A 147 -13.33 -5.35 34.28
C MET A 147 -13.46 -6.67 33.53
N ASP A 148 -12.44 -7.00 32.76
CA ASP A 148 -12.38 -8.16 31.90
C ASP A 148 -11.00 -8.84 31.95
N PHE A 149 -10.20 -8.51 32.96
CA PHE A 149 -8.90 -9.11 33.29
C PHE A 149 -7.94 -9.24 32.10
N GLY A 150 -7.83 -8.17 31.30
CA GLY A 150 -6.85 -8.06 30.22
C GLY A 150 -7.34 -8.49 28.83
N ARG A 151 -8.63 -8.83 28.67
CA ARG A 151 -9.21 -9.12 27.35
C ARG A 151 -9.09 -7.91 26.40
N ARG A 152 -9.63 -6.75 26.78
CA ARG A 152 -9.53 -5.51 25.99
C ARG A 152 -8.09 -5.03 25.81
N ASP A 153 -7.25 -5.17 26.83
CA ASP A 153 -5.82 -4.79 26.75
C ASP A 153 -5.11 -5.62 25.66
N ALA A 154 -5.35 -6.93 25.63
CA ALA A 154 -4.79 -7.82 24.62
C ALA A 154 -5.35 -7.51 23.21
N ASP A 155 -6.65 -7.20 23.08
CA ASP A 155 -7.25 -6.83 21.79
C ASP A 155 -6.68 -5.50 21.25
N SER A 156 -6.54 -4.48 22.11
CA SER A 156 -5.94 -3.19 21.75
C SER A 156 -4.46 -3.36 21.39
N ALA A 157 -3.69 -4.08 22.20
CA ALA A 157 -2.28 -4.34 21.93
C ALA A 157 -2.08 -5.14 20.64
N ARG A 158 -2.97 -6.10 20.33
CA ARG A 158 -2.96 -6.83 19.05
C ARG A 158 -3.21 -5.88 17.88
N ALA A 159 -4.24 -5.05 17.95
CA ALA A 159 -4.56 -4.10 16.89
C ALA A 159 -3.40 -3.11 16.64
N ARG A 160 -2.75 -2.64 17.71
CA ARG A 160 -1.56 -1.77 17.62
C ARG A 160 -0.38 -2.47 16.96
N ALA A 161 -0.12 -3.73 17.31
CA ALA A 161 0.94 -4.51 16.67
C ALA A 161 0.67 -4.71 15.17
N GLN A 162 -0.59 -4.97 14.79
CA GLN A 162 -1.00 -5.04 13.38
C GLN A 162 -0.84 -3.71 12.64
N LEU A 163 -1.13 -2.57 13.29
CA LEU A 163 -0.88 -1.25 12.72
C LEU A 163 0.62 -1.01 12.47
N ILE A 164 1.48 -1.40 13.42
CA ILE A 164 2.93 -1.30 13.25
C ILE A 164 3.39 -2.17 12.06
N ALA A 165 2.87 -3.40 11.93
CA ALA A 165 3.14 -4.27 10.79
C ALA A 165 2.69 -3.63 9.46
N ALA A 166 1.50 -3.05 9.41
CA ALA A 166 0.98 -2.36 8.23
C ALA A 166 1.86 -1.16 7.82
N ASN A 167 2.36 -0.38 8.79
CA ASN A 167 3.28 0.75 8.53
C ASN A 167 4.62 0.27 7.95
N TYR A 168 5.18 -0.81 8.47
CA TYR A 168 6.41 -1.39 7.90
C TYR A 168 6.19 -1.98 6.52
N THR A 169 5.03 -2.60 6.28
CA THR A 169 4.63 -3.06 4.94
C THR A 169 4.55 -1.90 3.96
N PHE A 170 3.97 -0.77 4.38
CA PHE A 170 3.93 0.47 3.59
C PHE A 170 5.33 0.96 3.20
N ASN A 171 6.26 1.02 4.16
CA ASN A 171 7.65 1.40 3.90
C ASN A 171 8.32 0.44 2.90
N ARG A 172 8.08 -0.88 3.03
CA ARG A 172 8.64 -1.87 2.08
C ARG A 172 8.07 -1.67 0.67
N THR A 173 6.78 -1.38 0.56
CA THR A 173 6.14 -1.10 -0.74
C THR A 173 6.72 0.15 -1.39
N MET A 174 7.02 1.20 -0.62
CA MET A 174 7.67 2.40 -1.14
C MET A 174 9.07 2.10 -1.68
N GLN A 175 9.91 1.37 -0.92
CA GLN A 175 11.24 0.95 -1.39
C GLN A 175 11.15 0.13 -2.68
N LYS A 176 10.18 -0.79 -2.75
CA LYS A 176 9.95 -1.58 -3.96
C LYS A 176 9.52 -0.72 -5.15
N LEU A 177 8.64 0.26 -4.95
CA LEU A 177 8.24 1.17 -6.03
C LEU A 177 9.43 1.99 -6.53
N VAL A 178 10.28 2.50 -5.63
CA VAL A 178 11.52 3.22 -5.99
C VAL A 178 12.41 2.33 -6.87
N TYR A 179 12.62 1.09 -6.45
CA TYR A 179 13.39 0.11 -7.22
C TYR A 179 12.75 -0.19 -8.59
N ASP A 180 11.44 -0.42 -8.64
CA ASP A 180 10.73 -0.73 -9.88
C ASP A 180 10.85 0.43 -10.88
N VAL A 181 10.76 1.68 -10.42
CA VAL A 181 10.98 2.89 -11.24
C VAL A 181 12.42 2.96 -11.74
N GLN A 182 13.41 2.77 -10.85
CA GLN A 182 14.83 2.78 -11.23
C GLN A 182 15.13 1.72 -12.28
N ASN A 183 14.67 0.49 -12.07
CA ASN A 183 14.89 -0.63 -12.99
C ASN A 183 14.23 -0.37 -14.36
N ALA A 184 13.00 0.12 -14.39
CA ALA A 184 12.31 0.47 -15.63
C ALA A 184 13.02 1.63 -16.37
N TYR A 185 13.49 2.63 -15.63
CA TYR A 185 14.23 3.77 -16.17
C TYR A 185 15.56 3.34 -16.80
N PHE A 186 16.38 2.56 -16.07
CA PHE A 186 17.66 2.06 -16.59
C PHE A 186 17.48 1.12 -17.78
N THR A 187 16.41 0.31 -17.76
CA THR A 187 16.06 -0.54 -18.91
C THR A 187 15.71 0.30 -20.13
N LEU A 188 14.90 1.35 -19.98
CA LEU A 188 14.54 2.24 -21.08
C LEU A 188 15.76 2.97 -21.65
N ASP A 189 16.64 3.49 -20.78
CA ASP A 189 17.88 4.15 -21.18
C ASP A 189 18.78 3.22 -22.02
N ALA A 190 18.90 1.96 -21.58
CA ALA A 190 19.63 0.94 -22.31
C ALA A 190 19.00 0.66 -23.69
N LYS A 191 17.66 0.51 -23.76
CA LYS A 191 16.97 0.27 -25.04
C LYS A 191 17.09 1.45 -26.00
N ILE A 192 17.05 2.69 -25.51
CA ILE A 192 17.31 3.88 -26.32
C ILE A 192 18.74 3.85 -26.88
N SER A 193 19.72 3.55 -26.03
CA SER A 193 21.13 3.46 -26.43
C SER A 193 21.37 2.36 -27.48
N LEU A 194 20.74 1.19 -27.31
CA LEU A 194 20.80 0.10 -28.29
C LEU A 194 20.14 0.47 -29.63
N ARG A 195 19.04 1.22 -29.61
CA ARG A 195 18.41 1.74 -30.84
C ARG A 195 19.34 2.71 -31.57
N GLU A 196 20.01 3.62 -30.87
CA GLU A 196 20.97 4.53 -31.50
C GLU A 196 22.19 3.77 -32.07
N ALA A 197 22.70 2.77 -31.35
CA ALA A 197 23.77 1.90 -31.85
C ALA A 197 23.33 1.08 -33.09
N ALA A 198 22.10 0.55 -33.11
CA ALA A 198 21.53 -0.12 -34.28
C ALA A 198 21.39 0.85 -35.48
N ARG A 199 20.98 2.10 -35.23
CA ARG A 199 20.87 3.13 -36.26
C ARG A 199 22.23 3.49 -36.87
N GLU A 200 23.27 3.61 -36.04
CA GLU A 200 24.64 3.83 -36.50
C GLU A 200 25.12 2.64 -37.35
N ASN A 201 24.84 1.40 -36.92
CA ASN A 201 25.18 0.20 -37.68
C ASN A 201 24.49 0.16 -39.06
N VAL A 202 23.21 0.53 -39.15
CA VAL A 202 22.51 0.67 -40.45
C VAL A 202 23.22 1.70 -41.35
N ALA A 203 23.65 2.83 -40.78
CA ALA A 203 24.36 3.85 -41.55
C ALA A 203 25.72 3.37 -42.05
N THR A 204 26.46 2.61 -41.24
CA THR A 204 27.75 2.00 -41.63
C THR A 204 27.56 0.91 -42.68
N ALA A 205 26.65 -0.04 -42.46
CA ALA A 205 26.33 -1.10 -43.41
C ALA A 205 25.84 -0.55 -44.77
N ARG A 206 25.12 0.59 -44.75
CA ARG A 206 24.73 1.28 -45.98
C ARG A 206 25.93 1.83 -46.75
N LYS A 207 26.83 2.55 -46.07
CA LYS A 207 28.07 3.06 -46.69
C LYS A 207 28.91 1.92 -47.27
N GLN A 208 28.96 0.79 -46.59
CA GLN A 208 29.69 -0.39 -47.04
C GLN A 208 29.08 -1.01 -48.30
N LEU A 209 27.75 -1.10 -48.35
CA LEU A 209 27.02 -1.52 -49.54
C LEU A 209 27.29 -0.58 -50.72
N ASP A 210 27.15 0.74 -50.51
CA ASP A 210 27.37 1.74 -51.56
C ASP A 210 28.83 1.67 -52.08
N ALA A 211 29.82 1.54 -51.20
CA ALA A 211 31.23 1.39 -51.58
C ALA A 211 31.53 0.07 -52.33
N THR A 212 30.87 -1.02 -51.96
CA THR A 212 31.03 -2.32 -52.64
C THR A 212 30.39 -2.28 -54.04
N ASP A 213 29.26 -1.59 -54.18
CA ASP A 213 28.58 -1.37 -55.47
C ASP A 213 29.45 -0.51 -56.40
N ASP A 214 30.02 0.60 -55.89
CA ASP A 214 30.95 1.45 -56.63
C ASP A 214 32.17 0.64 -57.12
N ARG A 215 32.78 -0.20 -56.26
CA ARG A 215 33.89 -1.09 -56.65
C ARG A 215 33.48 -2.11 -57.72
N MET A 216 32.25 -2.62 -57.68
CA MET A 216 31.73 -3.54 -58.70
C MET A 216 31.62 -2.83 -60.07
N THR A 217 31.22 -1.55 -60.11
CA THR A 217 31.12 -0.79 -61.38
C THR A 217 32.47 -0.62 -62.08
N VAL A 218 33.57 -0.55 -61.32
CA VAL A 218 34.94 -0.45 -61.84
C VAL A 218 35.64 -1.82 -61.93
N GLY A 219 34.93 -2.93 -61.70
CA GLY A 219 35.45 -4.30 -61.80
C GLY A 219 36.37 -4.74 -60.65
N LEU A 220 36.37 -4.03 -59.52
CA LEU A 220 37.21 -4.25 -58.34
C LEU A 220 36.47 -4.97 -57.18
N ALA A 221 35.24 -5.43 -57.41
CA ALA A 221 34.46 -6.28 -56.52
C ALA A 221 33.73 -7.35 -57.32
N THR A 222 33.25 -8.39 -56.65
CA THR A 222 32.49 -9.48 -57.26
C THR A 222 31.02 -9.44 -56.87
N ARG A 223 30.15 -10.03 -57.70
CA ARG A 223 28.70 -10.07 -57.43
C ARG A 223 28.34 -10.73 -56.09
N PRO A 224 29.00 -11.83 -55.65
CA PRO A 224 28.79 -12.36 -54.30
C PRO A 224 29.07 -11.35 -53.18
N GLU A 225 30.10 -10.50 -53.31
CA GLU A 225 30.44 -9.50 -52.29
C GLU A 225 29.35 -8.43 -52.18
N VAL A 226 28.82 -7.95 -53.31
CA VAL A 226 27.69 -6.99 -53.33
C VAL A 226 26.45 -7.62 -52.68
N LEU A 227 26.15 -8.90 -52.98
CA LEU A 227 25.02 -9.60 -52.38
C LEU A 227 25.20 -9.79 -50.87
N GLN A 228 26.41 -10.08 -50.40
CA GLN A 228 26.72 -10.21 -48.99
C GLN A 228 26.59 -8.86 -48.24
N ALA A 229 27.12 -7.77 -48.82
CA ALA A 229 26.96 -6.43 -48.26
C ALA A 229 25.47 -6.02 -48.22
N ARG A 230 24.69 -6.38 -49.24
CA ARG A 230 23.25 -6.12 -49.28
C ARG A 230 22.49 -6.91 -48.23
N GLN A 231 22.84 -8.19 -48.04
CA GLN A 231 22.27 -9.02 -46.98
C GLN A 231 22.54 -8.40 -45.60
N GLN A 232 23.78 -7.96 -45.33
CA GLN A 232 24.13 -7.31 -44.07
C GLN A 232 23.32 -6.04 -43.84
N TYR A 233 23.21 -5.17 -44.84
CA TYR A 233 22.38 -3.97 -44.73
C TYR A 233 20.91 -4.29 -44.39
N LEU A 234 20.32 -5.28 -45.06
CA LEU A 234 18.94 -5.71 -44.77
C LEU A 234 18.79 -6.31 -43.36
N GLN A 235 19.79 -7.05 -42.88
CA GLN A 235 19.82 -7.56 -41.51
C GLN A 235 19.85 -6.41 -40.48
N THR A 236 20.73 -5.42 -40.67
CA THR A 236 20.80 -4.26 -39.75
C THR A 236 19.51 -3.44 -39.73
N LEU A 237 18.80 -3.32 -40.86
CA LEU A 237 17.48 -2.68 -40.90
C LEU A 237 16.44 -3.43 -40.08
N TYR A 238 16.42 -4.77 -40.17
CA TYR A 238 15.56 -5.62 -39.35
C TYR A 238 15.85 -5.43 -37.85
N ASP A 239 17.13 -5.42 -37.48
CA ASP A 239 17.56 -5.23 -36.09
C ASP A 239 17.20 -3.83 -35.54
N LEU A 240 17.26 -2.79 -36.37
CA LEU A 240 16.81 -1.45 -36.01
C LEU A 240 15.30 -1.40 -35.73
N GLU A 241 14.47 -2.05 -36.55
CA GLU A 241 13.02 -2.09 -36.30
C GLU A 241 12.70 -2.86 -35.01
N ASN A 242 13.43 -3.94 -34.72
CA ASN A 242 13.32 -4.63 -33.43
C ASN A 242 13.69 -3.72 -32.26
N ALA A 243 14.82 -3.01 -32.35
CA ALA A 243 15.26 -2.08 -31.30
C ALA A 243 14.25 -0.94 -31.05
N LYS A 244 13.59 -0.43 -32.11
CA LYS A 244 12.50 0.55 -31.96
C LYS A 244 11.32 -0.03 -31.17
N SER A 245 10.90 -1.26 -31.49
CA SER A 245 9.83 -1.96 -30.77
C SER A 245 10.14 -2.17 -29.28
N GLU A 246 11.40 -2.53 -28.97
CA GLU A 246 11.86 -2.68 -27.59
C GLU A 246 11.81 -1.36 -26.80
N VAL A 247 12.12 -0.23 -27.43
CA VAL A 247 11.99 1.09 -26.81
C VAL A 247 10.54 1.38 -26.46
N PHE A 248 9.59 1.16 -27.38
CA PHE A 248 8.16 1.38 -27.09
C PHE A 248 7.67 0.52 -25.93
N THR A 249 8.10 -0.74 -25.87
CA THR A 249 7.76 -1.65 -24.77
C THR A 249 8.33 -1.17 -23.44
N ALA A 250 9.59 -0.70 -23.43
CA ALA A 250 10.22 -0.15 -22.23
C ALA A 250 9.56 1.16 -21.76
N GLN A 251 9.14 2.03 -22.69
CA GLN A 251 8.39 3.24 -22.39
C GLN A 251 7.04 2.93 -21.73
N ALA A 252 6.29 1.98 -22.29
CA ALA A 252 5.03 1.53 -21.72
C ALA A 252 5.21 0.94 -20.31
N THR A 253 6.29 0.18 -20.09
CA THR A 253 6.62 -0.38 -18.77
C THR A 253 6.90 0.72 -17.76
N LEU A 254 7.72 1.72 -18.11
CA LEU A 254 8.01 2.87 -17.24
C LEU A 254 6.74 3.68 -16.95
N ALA A 255 5.89 3.91 -17.94
CA ALA A 255 4.62 4.61 -17.78
C ALA A 255 3.73 3.94 -16.71
N VAL A 256 3.55 2.62 -16.80
CA VAL A 256 2.73 1.85 -15.85
C VAL A 256 3.31 1.94 -14.43
N VAL A 257 4.62 1.84 -14.27
CA VAL A 257 5.28 1.92 -12.94
C VAL A 257 5.15 3.33 -12.34
N MET A 258 5.16 4.38 -13.16
CA MET A 258 4.88 5.77 -12.73
C MET A 258 3.40 6.03 -12.42
N GLY A 259 2.53 5.02 -12.57
CA GLY A 259 1.10 5.15 -12.34
C GLY A 259 0.36 5.92 -13.43
N ILE A 260 0.93 6.05 -14.63
CA ILE A 260 0.28 6.65 -15.80
C ILE A 260 -0.05 5.58 -16.85
N SER A 261 -0.95 5.92 -17.76
CA SER A 261 -1.38 5.00 -18.82
C SER A 261 -0.28 4.80 -19.87
N ALA A 262 -0.22 3.60 -20.46
CA ALA A 262 0.85 3.17 -21.37
C ALA A 262 0.87 3.93 -22.72
N ASP A 263 -0.22 4.62 -23.07
CA ASP A 263 -0.34 5.49 -24.24
C ASP A 263 0.46 6.81 -24.10
N ARG A 264 0.81 7.20 -22.87
CA ARG A 264 1.64 8.38 -22.60
C ARG A 264 3.10 7.96 -22.46
N ALA A 265 3.76 7.79 -23.60
CA ALA A 265 5.16 7.37 -23.67
C ALA A 265 6.10 8.44 -23.07
N PRO A 266 6.76 8.17 -21.93
CA PRO A 266 7.69 9.12 -21.34
C PRO A 266 8.96 9.25 -22.20
N ASN A 267 9.44 10.48 -22.32
CA ASN A 267 10.76 10.77 -22.89
C ASN A 267 11.73 11.02 -21.73
N ILE A 268 12.82 10.28 -21.67
CA ILE A 268 13.78 10.36 -20.56
C ILE A 268 15.07 11.06 -20.96
N VAL A 269 15.79 11.57 -19.96
CA VAL A 269 17.17 12.03 -20.14
C VAL A 269 18.09 10.80 -20.18
N THR A 270 18.83 10.62 -21.27
CA THR A 270 19.80 9.53 -21.42
C THR A 270 20.92 9.66 -20.38
N LEU A 271 21.24 8.56 -19.68
CA LEU A 271 22.16 8.56 -18.52
C LEU A 271 23.63 8.43 -18.89
N SER A 272 24.07 9.02 -20.01
CA SER A 272 25.47 8.94 -20.45
C SER A 272 26.47 9.40 -19.36
N GLU A 273 26.03 10.21 -18.39
CA GLU A 273 26.86 10.89 -17.37
C GLU A 273 26.55 10.53 -15.90
N LEU A 274 25.68 9.54 -15.60
CA LEU A 274 25.43 9.19 -14.19
C LEU A 274 26.71 8.60 -13.57
N PRO A 275 27.18 9.09 -12.40
CA PRO A 275 28.30 8.46 -11.70
C PRO A 275 27.98 6.99 -11.45
N LEU A 276 28.92 6.12 -11.85
CA LEU A 276 28.79 4.69 -11.57
C LEU A 276 28.88 4.47 -10.06
N PRO A 277 28.14 3.50 -9.49
CA PRO A 277 28.20 3.21 -8.07
C PRO A 277 29.62 2.84 -7.64
N ASP A 278 30.04 3.37 -6.49
CA ASP A 278 31.34 3.04 -5.89
C ASP A 278 31.48 1.53 -5.63
N SER A 279 32.72 1.04 -5.61
CA SER A 279 33.00 -0.36 -5.33
C SER A 279 32.53 -0.79 -3.94
N LEU A 280 32.02 -2.01 -3.84
CA LEU A 280 31.66 -2.63 -2.55
C LEU A 280 32.91 -2.74 -1.67
N THR A 281 33.02 -1.87 -0.68
CA THR A 281 34.12 -1.87 0.30
C THR A 281 33.84 -2.71 1.54
N LYS A 282 32.57 -3.09 1.76
CA LYS A 282 32.15 -3.89 2.92
C LYS A 282 31.90 -5.34 2.52
N GLY A 283 32.33 -6.28 3.36
CA GLY A 283 32.09 -7.70 3.15
C GLY A 283 30.60 -8.07 3.20
N VAL A 284 30.24 -9.16 2.52
CA VAL A 284 28.85 -9.66 2.40
C VAL A 284 28.19 -9.92 3.74
N ASP A 285 28.95 -10.34 4.76
CA ASP A 285 28.40 -10.61 6.10
C ASP A 285 27.85 -9.34 6.77
N ILE A 286 28.52 -8.19 6.58
CA ILE A 286 28.07 -6.89 7.10
C ILE A 286 26.79 -6.46 6.38
N ALA A 287 26.72 -6.71 5.06
CA ALA A 287 25.52 -6.43 4.27
C ALA A 287 24.32 -7.27 4.74
N ILE A 288 24.53 -8.56 5.03
CA ILE A 288 23.48 -9.45 5.55
C ILE A 288 22.97 -8.95 6.90
N GLN A 289 23.87 -8.64 7.85
CA GLN A 289 23.46 -8.14 9.16
C GLN A 289 22.69 -6.82 9.05
N SER A 290 23.20 -5.88 8.25
CA SER A 290 22.50 -4.61 7.98
C SER A 290 21.09 -4.84 7.43
N ALA A 291 20.92 -5.78 6.50
CA ALA A 291 19.62 -6.11 5.93
C ALA A 291 18.66 -6.74 6.95
N LEU A 292 19.16 -7.62 7.82
CA LEU A 292 18.34 -8.24 8.86
C LEU A 292 17.81 -7.21 9.88
N ASP A 293 18.58 -6.16 10.14
CA ASP A 293 18.23 -5.10 11.10
C ASP A 293 17.37 -3.99 10.48
N GLN A 294 17.61 -3.62 9.21
CA GLN A 294 17.01 -2.43 8.60
C GLN A 294 15.78 -2.73 7.74
N ARG A 295 15.62 -3.96 7.23
CA ARG A 295 14.54 -4.27 6.30
C ARG A 295 13.16 -4.13 6.95
N PRO A 296 12.26 -3.31 6.36
CA PRO A 296 10.92 -3.13 6.91
C PRO A 296 10.06 -4.41 6.92
N ASP A 297 10.21 -5.31 5.95
CA ASP A 297 9.43 -6.56 5.93
C ASP A 297 9.74 -7.48 7.12
N ILE A 298 10.99 -7.51 7.60
CA ILE A 298 11.37 -8.24 8.82
C ILE A 298 10.73 -7.58 10.06
N ALA A 299 10.78 -6.25 10.16
CA ALA A 299 10.16 -5.52 11.25
C ALA A 299 8.62 -5.69 11.26
N SER A 300 7.99 -5.80 10.08
CA SER A 300 6.59 -6.17 9.92
C SER A 300 6.31 -7.56 10.47
N ALA A 301 7.09 -8.56 10.06
CA ALA A 301 6.91 -9.95 10.50
C ALA A 301 7.12 -10.11 12.02
N ILE A 302 8.07 -9.38 12.62
CA ILE A 302 8.24 -9.33 14.09
C ILE A 302 6.98 -8.75 14.76
N SER A 303 6.39 -7.71 14.17
CA SER A 303 5.16 -7.09 14.69
C SER A 303 3.95 -8.03 14.55
N ASP A 304 3.90 -8.85 13.49
CA ASP A 304 2.90 -9.91 13.34
C ASP A 304 3.03 -10.99 14.43
N VAL A 305 4.25 -11.44 14.74
CA VAL A 305 4.49 -12.38 15.87
C VAL A 305 3.94 -11.80 17.17
N ARG A 306 4.25 -10.52 17.47
CA ARG A 306 3.70 -9.82 18.65
C ARG A 306 2.17 -9.77 18.64
N ALA A 307 1.53 -9.59 17.48
CA ALA A 307 0.07 -9.61 17.37
C ALA A 307 -0.51 -10.99 17.72
N PHE A 308 0.11 -12.09 17.27
CA PHE A 308 -0.31 -13.44 17.63
C PHE A 308 -0.04 -13.77 19.11
N GLU A 309 1.02 -13.24 19.70
CA GLU A 309 1.26 -13.34 21.15
C GLU A 309 0.13 -12.65 21.94
N GLN A 310 -0.28 -11.44 21.52
CA GLN A 310 -1.43 -10.77 22.16
C GLN A 310 -2.74 -11.54 21.96
N LYS A 311 -2.93 -12.18 20.79
CA LYS A 311 -4.07 -13.10 20.57
C LYS A 311 -4.06 -14.28 21.55
N THR A 312 -2.88 -14.79 21.91
CA THR A 312 -2.74 -15.83 22.95
C THR A 312 -3.13 -15.29 24.32
N LYS A 313 -2.65 -14.11 24.71
CA LYS A 313 -3.06 -13.46 25.97
C LYS A 313 -4.56 -13.20 26.04
N ARG A 314 -5.17 -12.81 24.92
CA ARG A 314 -6.63 -12.65 24.81
C ARG A 314 -7.38 -13.94 25.11
N ALA A 315 -6.93 -15.05 24.54
CA ALA A 315 -7.50 -16.38 24.77
C ALA A 315 -7.25 -16.89 26.19
N GLU A 316 -6.15 -16.51 26.84
CA GLU A 316 -5.89 -16.80 28.26
C GLU A 316 -6.83 -15.99 29.18
N ALA A 317 -7.07 -14.72 28.85
CA ALA A 317 -8.01 -13.88 29.58
C ALA A 317 -9.47 -14.37 29.41
N ASP A 318 -9.79 -15.14 28.37
CA ASP A 318 -11.13 -15.74 28.20
C ASP A 318 -11.52 -16.75 29.29
N PHE A 319 -10.56 -17.24 30.07
CA PHE A 319 -10.82 -18.11 31.23
C PHE A 319 -11.29 -17.35 32.48
N LEU A 320 -11.07 -16.02 32.52
CA LEU A 320 -11.37 -15.18 33.68
C LEU A 320 -12.79 -14.61 33.62
N PRO A 321 -13.40 -14.22 34.75
CA PRO A 321 -14.73 -13.60 34.74
C PRO A 321 -14.73 -12.24 34.01
N VAL A 322 -15.92 -11.77 33.64
CA VAL A 322 -16.16 -10.40 33.18
C VAL A 322 -17.13 -9.74 34.15
N VAL A 323 -16.84 -8.51 34.54
CA VAL A 323 -17.71 -7.65 35.35
C VAL A 323 -18.17 -6.49 34.48
N SER A 324 -19.48 -6.39 34.27
CA SER A 324 -20.12 -5.30 33.55
C SER A 324 -21.09 -4.53 34.43
N PHE A 325 -21.28 -3.27 34.08
CA PHE A 325 -22.34 -2.41 34.56
C PHE A 325 -23.38 -2.26 33.46
N ALA A 326 -24.64 -2.48 33.79
CA ALA A 326 -25.75 -2.16 32.92
C ALA A 326 -26.71 -1.24 33.67
N GLY A 327 -27.11 -0.16 33.02
CA GLY A 327 -28.09 0.77 33.55
C GLY A 327 -29.01 1.25 32.44
N GLY A 328 -30.23 1.65 32.77
CA GLY A 328 -31.15 2.12 31.76
C GLY A 328 -32.32 2.87 32.35
N VAL A 329 -32.94 3.69 31.50
CA VAL A 329 -34.18 4.40 31.79
C VAL A 329 -35.12 4.20 30.61
N GLY A 330 -36.41 4.04 30.87
CA GLY A 330 -37.37 3.81 29.82
C GLY A 330 -38.80 4.04 30.25
N VAL A 331 -39.70 3.84 29.31
CA VAL A 331 -41.14 3.86 29.51
C VAL A 331 -41.74 2.63 28.86
N THR A 332 -42.66 1.99 29.57
CA THR A 332 -43.44 0.87 29.08
C THR A 332 -44.91 1.25 29.13
N GLY A 333 -45.54 1.34 27.96
CA GLY A 333 -46.99 1.46 27.80
C GLY A 333 -47.60 0.08 27.60
N ASN A 334 -48.64 -0.24 28.35
CA ASN A 334 -49.39 -1.47 28.21
C ASN A 334 -50.86 -1.14 28.02
N ASP A 335 -51.40 -1.57 26.88
CA ASP A 335 -52.83 -1.52 26.58
C ASP A 335 -53.38 -2.94 26.69
N PHE A 336 -54.21 -3.18 27.69
CA PHE A 336 -54.89 -4.45 27.88
C PHE A 336 -56.30 -4.37 27.32
N SER A 337 -56.66 -5.34 26.49
CA SER A 337 -58.04 -5.56 26.06
C SER A 337 -58.47 -6.96 26.50
N TYR A 338 -59.66 -7.05 27.09
CA TYR A 338 -60.21 -8.34 27.49
C TYR A 338 -61.63 -8.53 26.94
N THR A 339 -61.89 -9.73 26.44
CA THR A 339 -63.18 -10.12 25.88
C THR A 339 -63.63 -11.42 26.54
N GLN A 340 -64.83 -11.41 27.15
CA GLN A 340 -65.45 -12.57 27.78
C GLN A 340 -66.80 -12.87 27.10
N PRO A 341 -67.12 -14.14 26.78
CA PRO A 341 -68.42 -14.52 26.22
C PRO A 341 -69.58 -14.09 27.12
N GLY A 342 -70.51 -13.27 26.59
CA GLY A 342 -71.72 -12.84 27.29
C GLY A 342 -71.60 -11.51 28.08
N THR A 343 -70.48 -10.78 28.00
CA THR A 343 -70.29 -9.48 28.66
C THR A 343 -69.67 -8.47 27.69
N ASN A 344 -69.88 -7.16 27.91
CA ASN A 344 -69.15 -6.12 27.18
C ASN A 344 -67.68 -6.15 27.63
N GLY A 345 -66.76 -6.40 26.69
CA GLY A 345 -65.32 -6.36 26.95
C GLY A 345 -64.84 -4.98 27.40
N GLY A 346 -63.66 -4.91 28.01
CA GLY A 346 -63.06 -3.68 28.51
C GLY A 346 -61.64 -3.47 27.99
N SER A 347 -61.18 -2.22 28.04
CA SER A 347 -59.80 -1.84 27.75
C SER A 347 -59.23 -0.98 28.87
N ASP A 348 -58.00 -1.23 29.26
CA ASP A 348 -57.25 -0.43 30.22
C ASP A 348 -55.85 -0.12 29.66
N ALA A 349 -55.33 1.07 29.96
CA ALA A 349 -54.07 1.57 29.44
C ALA A 349 -53.23 2.13 30.58
N ALA A 350 -52.02 1.60 30.76
CA ALA A 350 -51.09 2.03 31.78
C ALA A 350 -49.72 2.32 31.17
N THR A 351 -49.17 3.50 31.46
CA THR A 351 -47.78 3.85 31.12
C THR A 351 -46.95 3.95 32.38
N VAL A 352 -45.85 3.21 32.43
CA VAL A 352 -44.96 3.13 33.60
C VAL A 352 -43.55 3.52 33.20
N GLY A 353 -42.95 4.47 33.92
CA GLY A 353 -41.53 4.77 33.81
C GLY A 353 -40.70 3.69 34.52
N THR A 354 -39.65 3.22 33.87
CA THR A 354 -38.74 2.20 34.38
C THR A 354 -37.32 2.76 34.48
N TYR A 355 -36.61 2.42 35.56
CA TYR A 355 -35.19 2.66 35.70
C TYR A 355 -34.52 1.40 36.25
N SER A 356 -33.31 1.10 35.80
CA SER A 356 -32.54 -0.04 36.28
C SER A 356 -31.06 0.33 36.36
N ALA A 357 -30.38 -0.26 37.35
CA ALA A 357 -28.93 -0.20 37.50
C ALA A 357 -28.48 -1.52 38.12
N GLN A 358 -27.59 -2.23 37.45
CA GLN A 358 -27.12 -3.54 37.87
C GLN A 358 -25.63 -3.71 37.57
N LEU A 359 -24.93 -4.35 38.49
CA LEU A 359 -23.60 -4.91 38.24
C LEU A 359 -23.77 -6.41 37.97
N THR A 360 -23.16 -6.91 36.90
CA THR A 360 -23.26 -8.30 36.48
C THR A 360 -21.86 -8.89 36.35
N GLY A 361 -21.59 -9.92 37.15
CA GLY A 361 -20.40 -10.77 37.00
C GLY A 361 -20.79 -12.05 36.26
N SER A 362 -20.13 -12.33 35.14
CA SER A 362 -20.31 -13.57 34.40
C SER A 362 -18.99 -14.35 34.38
N TRP A 363 -19.05 -15.60 34.84
CA TRP A 363 -17.93 -16.53 34.77
C TRP A 363 -18.36 -17.85 34.13
N LEU A 364 -17.88 -18.09 32.91
CA LEU A 364 -18.09 -19.36 32.23
C LEU A 364 -17.14 -20.41 32.82
N LEU A 365 -17.70 -21.36 33.57
CA LEU A 365 -16.93 -22.43 34.20
C LEU A 365 -16.64 -23.59 33.24
N PHE A 366 -17.58 -23.91 32.36
CA PHE A 366 -17.45 -25.00 31.39
C PHE A 366 -18.17 -24.67 30.08
N ASP A 367 -17.49 -24.94 28.95
CA ASP A 367 -17.89 -24.56 27.59
C ASP A 367 -17.68 -25.70 26.58
N GLY A 368 -17.54 -26.94 27.06
CA GLY A 368 -17.23 -28.07 26.17
C GLY A 368 -15.79 -28.08 25.62
N TYR A 369 -14.84 -27.46 26.33
CA TYR A 369 -13.42 -27.34 25.97
C TYR A 369 -13.13 -26.38 24.80
N GLU A 370 -14.09 -25.54 24.42
CA GLU A 370 -13.93 -24.56 23.35
C GLU A 370 -12.73 -23.63 23.62
N ARG A 371 -12.69 -22.94 24.77
CA ARG A 371 -11.58 -22.03 25.12
C ARG A 371 -10.23 -22.73 25.17
N ALA A 372 -10.18 -23.99 25.62
CA ALA A 372 -8.94 -24.77 25.64
C ALA A 372 -8.43 -25.05 24.22
N ASN A 373 -9.34 -25.32 23.27
CA ASN A 373 -9.01 -25.52 21.87
C ASN A 373 -8.61 -24.19 21.19
N VAL A 374 -9.30 -23.08 21.48
CA VAL A 374 -8.94 -21.73 21.00
C VAL A 374 -7.56 -21.31 21.49
N LEU A 375 -7.23 -21.57 22.76
CA LEU A 375 -5.88 -21.30 23.30
C LEU A 375 -4.81 -22.15 22.61
N ARG A 376 -5.08 -23.44 22.37
CA ARG A 376 -4.16 -24.32 21.64
C ARG A 376 -3.97 -23.85 20.20
N GLN A 377 -5.03 -23.37 19.55
CA GLN A 377 -4.97 -22.77 18.23
C GLN A 377 -4.10 -21.51 18.23
N ALA A 378 -4.37 -20.56 19.14
CA ALA A 378 -3.61 -19.31 19.24
C ALA A 378 -2.11 -19.54 19.45
N ARG A 379 -1.74 -20.49 20.33
CA ARG A 379 -0.33 -20.89 20.54
C ARG A 379 0.31 -21.49 19.29
N SER A 380 -0.43 -22.24 18.49
CA SER A 380 0.08 -22.78 17.23
C SER A 380 0.21 -21.68 16.16
N GLU A 381 -0.68 -20.69 16.14
CA GLU A 381 -0.57 -19.54 15.24
C GLU A 381 0.68 -18.69 15.53
N VAL A 382 1.08 -18.53 16.81
CA VAL A 382 2.37 -17.91 17.18
C VAL A 382 3.53 -18.66 16.53
N ARG A 383 3.58 -19.99 16.68
CA ARG A 383 4.63 -20.81 16.05
C ARG A 383 4.64 -20.72 14.53
N VAL A 384 3.48 -20.59 13.90
CA VAL A 384 3.38 -20.34 12.45
C VAL A 384 3.97 -18.98 12.09
N ALA A 385 3.71 -17.94 12.89
CA ALA A 385 4.28 -16.62 12.67
C ALA A 385 5.82 -16.60 12.88
N GLU A 386 6.32 -17.28 13.90
CA GLU A 386 7.76 -17.46 14.15
C GLU A 386 8.44 -18.20 12.99
N ALA A 387 7.83 -19.28 12.48
CA ALA A 387 8.36 -20.00 11.33
C ALA A 387 8.38 -19.15 10.05
N LYS A 388 7.36 -18.30 9.84
CA LYS A 388 7.33 -17.34 8.72
C LYS A 388 8.42 -16.29 8.85
N LEU A 389 8.67 -15.77 10.06
CA LEU A 389 9.76 -14.83 10.32
C LEU A 389 11.12 -15.48 10.02
N GLU A 390 11.33 -16.72 10.46
CA GLU A 390 12.58 -17.44 10.20
C GLU A 390 12.77 -17.72 8.70
N GLN A 391 11.71 -18.15 8.00
CA GLN A 391 11.75 -18.29 6.55
C GLN A 391 12.10 -16.96 5.85
N LEU A 392 11.52 -15.84 6.30
CA LEU A 392 11.79 -14.52 5.74
C LEU A 392 13.27 -14.11 5.96
N ARG A 393 13.85 -14.43 7.12
CA ARG A 393 15.28 -14.20 7.39
C ARG A 393 16.16 -15.00 6.44
N LEU A 394 15.88 -16.29 6.25
CA LEU A 394 16.64 -17.14 5.33
C LEU A 394 16.55 -16.64 3.88
N VAL A 395 15.34 -16.27 3.43
CA VAL A 395 15.13 -15.69 2.09
C VAL A 395 15.86 -14.36 1.95
N THR A 396 15.83 -13.51 2.98
CA THR A 396 16.55 -12.22 3.01
C THR A 396 18.06 -12.43 2.87
N THR A 397 18.64 -13.35 3.65
CA THR A 397 20.06 -13.70 3.55
C THR A 397 20.41 -14.16 2.14
N GLY A 398 19.58 -15.02 1.53
CA GLY A 398 19.77 -15.46 0.14
C GLY A 398 19.68 -14.32 -0.89
N GLN A 399 18.72 -13.40 -0.72
CA GLN A 399 18.55 -12.22 -1.59
C GLN A 399 19.75 -11.27 -1.51
N VAL A 400 20.25 -10.99 -0.30
CA VAL A 400 21.43 -10.13 -0.10
C VAL A 400 22.67 -10.80 -0.68
N TRP A 401 22.85 -12.09 -0.43
CA TRP A 401 23.97 -12.85 -1.01
C TRP A 401 23.96 -12.81 -2.53
N ALA A 402 22.82 -13.14 -3.16
CA ALA A 402 22.69 -13.12 -4.61
C ALA A 402 22.94 -11.71 -5.18
N SER A 403 22.25 -10.69 -4.67
CA SER A 403 22.39 -9.31 -5.16
C SER A 403 23.79 -8.74 -4.97
N TYR A 404 24.50 -9.11 -3.88
CA TYR A 404 25.89 -8.73 -3.66
C TYR A 404 26.82 -9.28 -4.76
N PHE A 405 26.74 -10.59 -5.04
CA PHE A 405 27.57 -11.22 -6.06
C PHE A 405 27.16 -10.86 -7.48
N ASP A 406 25.87 -10.57 -7.71
CA ASP A 406 25.38 -10.06 -8.98
C ASP A 406 25.92 -8.66 -9.27
N PHE A 407 25.92 -7.75 -8.28
CA PHE A 407 26.53 -6.41 -8.43
C PHE A 407 28.04 -6.51 -8.66
N PHE A 408 28.75 -7.31 -7.85
CA PHE A 408 30.18 -7.52 -8.02
C PHE A 408 30.52 -8.08 -9.42
N SER A 409 29.74 -9.06 -9.89
CA SER A 409 29.91 -9.65 -11.22
C SER A 409 29.59 -8.65 -12.32
N ALA A 410 28.52 -7.86 -12.18
CA ALA A 410 28.16 -6.81 -13.14
C ALA A 410 29.25 -5.74 -13.26
N GLN A 411 29.88 -5.37 -12.14
CA GLN A 411 31.00 -4.43 -12.14
C GLN A 411 32.19 -4.99 -12.92
N LYS A 412 32.57 -6.25 -12.68
CA LYS A 412 33.67 -6.92 -13.40
C LYS A 412 33.36 -7.12 -14.88
N ARG A 413 32.11 -7.42 -15.24
CA ARG A 413 31.67 -7.51 -16.64
C ARG A 413 31.75 -6.17 -17.35
N TYR A 414 31.37 -5.08 -16.69
CA TYR A 414 31.50 -3.74 -17.25
C TYR A 414 32.97 -3.35 -17.48
N GLU A 415 33.84 -3.59 -16.49
CA GLU A 415 35.30 -3.36 -16.61
C GLU A 415 35.91 -4.14 -17.79
N ALA A 416 35.59 -5.44 -17.90
CA ALA A 416 36.03 -6.27 -19.02
C ALA A 416 35.40 -5.84 -20.37
N GLY A 417 34.14 -5.42 -20.37
CA GLY A 417 33.42 -4.93 -21.55
C GLY A 417 34.02 -3.66 -22.14
N VAL A 418 34.52 -2.74 -21.29
CA VAL A 418 35.25 -1.55 -21.74
C VAL A 418 36.54 -1.94 -22.46
N ALA A 419 37.34 -2.84 -21.87
CA ALA A 419 38.57 -3.32 -22.50
C ALA A 419 38.30 -4.07 -23.81
N LEU A 420 37.22 -4.89 -23.85
CA LEU A 420 36.79 -5.59 -25.05
C LEU A 420 36.40 -4.63 -26.17
N LEU A 421 35.65 -3.56 -25.87
CA LEU A 421 35.27 -2.55 -26.86
C LEU A 421 36.49 -1.88 -27.48
N VAL A 422 37.47 -1.48 -26.66
CA VAL A 422 38.72 -0.85 -27.14
C VAL A 422 39.47 -1.81 -28.07
N ALA A 423 39.66 -3.06 -27.66
CA ALA A 423 40.35 -4.06 -28.47
C ALA A 423 39.62 -4.36 -29.80
N SER A 424 38.27 -4.43 -29.77
CA SER A 424 37.45 -4.64 -30.97
C SER A 424 37.52 -3.43 -31.93
N GLN A 425 37.61 -2.21 -31.40
CA GLN A 425 37.78 -0.99 -32.19
C GLN A 425 39.16 -0.97 -32.88
N ASP A 426 40.23 -1.24 -32.15
CA ASP A 426 41.60 -1.29 -32.70
C ASP A 426 41.73 -2.36 -33.80
N SER A 427 41.09 -3.52 -33.60
CA SER A 427 41.03 -4.60 -34.58
C SER A 427 40.27 -4.19 -35.84
N TYR A 428 39.08 -3.59 -35.68
CA TYR A 428 38.29 -3.07 -36.79
C TYR A 428 39.07 -2.04 -37.61
N ASP A 429 39.69 -1.06 -36.95
CA ASP A 429 40.46 -0.02 -37.62
C ASP A 429 41.63 -0.61 -38.41
N SER A 430 42.31 -1.60 -37.85
CA SER A 430 43.40 -2.33 -38.52
C SER A 430 42.93 -3.12 -39.75
N VAL A 431 41.83 -3.87 -39.63
CA VAL A 431 41.24 -4.65 -40.74
C VAL A 431 40.69 -3.73 -41.82
N TYR A 432 40.08 -2.60 -41.44
CA TYR A 432 39.59 -1.60 -42.37
C TYR A 432 40.72 -1.00 -43.21
N GLN A 433 41.85 -0.64 -42.61
CA GLN A 433 43.02 -0.17 -43.35
C GLN A 433 43.56 -1.23 -44.31
N ASN A 434 43.64 -2.50 -43.88
CA ASN A 434 44.07 -3.58 -44.75
C ASN A 434 43.10 -3.82 -45.91
N TYR A 435 41.79 -3.68 -45.69
CA TYR A 435 40.77 -3.81 -46.73
C TYR A 435 40.89 -2.70 -47.79
N LEU A 436 41.13 -1.46 -47.38
CA LEU A 436 41.38 -0.33 -48.30
C LEU A 436 42.63 -0.57 -49.16
N ASN A 437 43.66 -1.19 -48.60
CA ASN A 437 44.90 -1.54 -49.29
C ASN A 437 44.82 -2.86 -50.09
N GLY A 438 43.66 -3.54 -50.11
CA GLY A 438 43.48 -4.82 -50.81
C GLY A 438 44.15 -6.03 -50.14
N LEU A 439 44.58 -5.89 -48.88
CA LEU A 439 45.26 -6.90 -48.07
C LEU A 439 44.30 -7.71 -47.18
N ALA A 440 43.03 -7.32 -47.09
CA ALA A 440 41.97 -8.05 -46.39
C ALA A 440 40.73 -8.22 -47.28
N THR A 441 39.96 -9.26 -47.03
CA THR A 441 38.72 -9.52 -47.77
C THR A 441 37.53 -8.76 -47.17
N ILE A 442 36.44 -8.62 -47.93
CA ILE A 442 35.20 -8.05 -47.39
C ILE A 442 34.68 -8.88 -46.20
N ASN A 443 34.92 -10.19 -46.21
CA ASN A 443 34.47 -11.07 -45.14
C ASN A 443 35.22 -10.79 -43.83
N ASP A 444 36.52 -10.49 -43.90
CA ASP A 444 37.33 -10.12 -42.73
C ASP A 444 36.82 -8.80 -42.13
N LEU A 445 36.49 -7.82 -42.98
CA LEU A 445 35.95 -6.54 -42.55
C LEU A 445 34.55 -6.69 -41.92
N LEU A 446 33.64 -7.44 -42.57
CA LEU A 446 32.30 -7.69 -42.04
C LEU A 446 32.34 -8.43 -40.70
N LEU A 447 33.29 -9.36 -40.54
CA LEU A 447 33.50 -10.09 -39.29
C LEU A 447 34.05 -9.18 -38.19
N ALA A 448 35.04 -8.32 -38.49
CA ALA A 448 35.55 -7.34 -37.54
C ALA A 448 34.48 -6.31 -37.13
N GLU A 449 33.66 -5.86 -38.08
CA GLU A 449 32.53 -4.96 -37.83
C GLU A 449 31.46 -5.61 -36.94
N SER A 450 31.10 -6.88 -37.20
CA SER A 450 30.19 -7.64 -36.35
C SER A 450 30.71 -7.71 -34.91
N PHE A 451 32.00 -8.02 -34.71
CA PHE A 451 32.59 -8.07 -33.37
C PHE A 451 32.61 -6.72 -32.67
N LEU A 452 32.90 -5.63 -33.39
CA LEU A 452 32.81 -4.28 -32.83
C LEU A 452 31.38 -3.93 -32.42
N PHE A 453 30.40 -4.23 -33.27
CA PHE A 453 28.99 -4.02 -32.98
C PHE A 453 28.53 -4.82 -31.77
N ASP A 454 28.85 -6.11 -31.71
CA ASP A 454 28.53 -6.97 -30.56
C ASP A 454 29.17 -6.43 -29.27
N SER A 455 30.42 -6.00 -29.33
CA SER A 455 31.13 -5.41 -28.18
C SER A 455 30.49 -4.11 -27.69
N ARG A 456 30.02 -3.25 -28.60
CA ARG A 456 29.26 -2.03 -28.25
C ARG A 456 27.93 -2.39 -27.57
N PHE A 457 27.23 -3.39 -28.09
CA PHE A 457 25.98 -3.88 -27.51
C PHE A 457 26.20 -4.44 -26.09
N GLU A 458 27.24 -5.24 -25.90
CA GLU A 458 27.58 -5.81 -24.60
C GLU A 458 28.03 -4.74 -23.59
N LEU A 459 28.71 -3.67 -24.03
CA LEU A 459 29.02 -2.54 -23.14
C LEU A 459 27.75 -1.81 -22.68
N ILE A 460 26.81 -1.54 -23.58
CA ILE A 460 25.53 -0.88 -23.23
C ILE A 460 24.74 -1.76 -22.26
N LYS A 461 24.63 -3.05 -22.53
CA LYS A 461 23.94 -4.02 -21.65
C LYS A 461 24.63 -4.13 -20.29
N SER A 462 25.95 -4.26 -20.24
CA SER A 462 26.69 -4.41 -18.98
C SER A 462 26.59 -3.16 -18.11
N ARG A 463 26.58 -1.96 -18.71
CA ARG A 463 26.32 -0.70 -17.98
C ARG A 463 24.93 -0.71 -17.35
N ALA A 464 23.91 -1.07 -18.13
CA ALA A 464 22.53 -1.16 -17.63
C ALA A 464 22.41 -2.20 -16.51
N GLN A 465 23.03 -3.37 -16.67
CA GLN A 465 23.07 -4.43 -15.66
C GLN A 465 23.78 -3.98 -14.38
N LEU A 466 24.85 -3.18 -14.47
CA LEU A 466 25.53 -2.63 -13.30
C LEU A 466 24.62 -1.69 -12.52
N LEU A 467 23.90 -0.79 -13.21
CA LEU A 467 22.95 0.12 -12.59
C LEU A 467 21.77 -0.62 -11.95
N THR A 468 21.17 -1.59 -12.64
CA THR A 468 20.05 -2.38 -12.11
C THR A 468 20.48 -3.31 -10.98
N ALA A 469 21.67 -3.91 -11.05
CA ALA A 469 22.22 -4.71 -9.96
C ALA A 469 22.50 -3.85 -8.72
N SER A 470 22.93 -2.60 -8.89
CA SER A 470 23.13 -1.66 -7.77
C SER A 470 21.81 -1.32 -7.08
N ALA A 471 20.75 -1.03 -7.86
CA ALA A 471 19.42 -0.78 -7.33
C ALA A 471 18.84 -2.02 -6.62
N THR A 472 19.05 -3.21 -7.20
CA THR A 472 18.66 -4.49 -6.58
C THR A 472 19.35 -4.69 -5.23
N PHE A 473 20.66 -4.42 -5.16
CA PHE A 473 21.44 -4.54 -3.94
C PHE A 473 20.96 -3.57 -2.85
N VAL A 474 20.71 -2.31 -3.20
CA VAL A 474 20.15 -1.30 -2.30
C VAL A 474 18.77 -1.72 -1.76
N LEU A 475 17.87 -2.21 -2.62
CA LEU A 475 16.58 -2.76 -2.20
C LEU A 475 16.72 -3.97 -1.28
N ALA A 476 17.70 -4.85 -1.54
CA ALA A 476 17.96 -6.04 -0.75
C ALA A 476 18.47 -5.70 0.66
N LEU A 477 19.23 -4.61 0.81
CA LEU A 477 19.64 -4.05 2.10
C LEU A 477 18.47 -3.45 2.89
N GLY A 478 17.37 -3.10 2.22
CA GLY A 478 16.21 -2.48 2.85
C GLY A 478 16.33 -0.96 2.96
N SER A 479 17.05 -0.33 2.02
CA SER A 479 17.17 1.12 1.87
C SER A 479 16.53 1.61 0.58
#